data_AF-A0A7V6QRH4-F1
#
_entry.id   AF-A0A7V6QRH4-F1
#
_cell.length_a   1.000
_cell.length_b   1.000
_cell.length_c   1.000
_cell.angle_alpha   90.00
_cell.angle_beta   90.00
_cell.angle_gamma   90.00
#
_symmetry.space_group_name_H-M   'P 1'
#
loop_
_entity.id
_entity.type
_entity.pdbx_description
1 polymer ?
#
loop_
_entity_poly.entity_id
_entity_poly.type
_entity_poly.pdbx_seq_one_letter_code
_entity_poly.pdbx_strand_id
1 'polypeptide(L)'
;MGLQKFTFLIHLTEYKYASGFGKYEICRKQQFAIGKPVAKEILALFSQYINSNQLVCYATDIGSWEMTITDTEGKSFNFKGSLCGEVTVGDIDLGQLIRAYLSINQLFVFDGCVEEIFYHQKTILL
;
A
#
# COMPACT_ATOMS: atom_id res chain seq x y z
N MET A 1 2.37 -34.41 11.82
CA MET A 1 2.17 -32.99 12.20
C MET A 1 2.28 -32.16 10.93
N GLY A 2 1.14 -31.78 10.33
CA GLY A 2 1.14 -31.02 9.08
C GLY A 2 1.48 -29.55 9.37
N LEU A 3 2.49 -29.00 8.69
CA LEU A 3 2.78 -27.57 8.74
C LEU A 3 1.58 -26.82 8.14
N GLN A 4 0.82 -26.11 8.97
CA GLN A 4 -0.24 -25.22 8.49
C GLN A 4 0.44 -24.09 7.71
N LYS A 5 0.27 -24.08 6.39
CA LYS A 5 0.77 -22.99 5.53
C LYS A 5 -0.06 -21.74 5.79
N PHE A 6 0.42 -20.87 6.67
CA PHE A 6 -0.15 -19.53 6.83
C PHE A 6 0.10 -18.75 5.53
N THR A 7 -0.99 -18.40 4.86
CA THR A 7 -0.99 -17.60 3.64
C THR A 7 -1.65 -16.28 4.00
N PHE A 8 -0.92 -15.18 3.81
CA PHE A 8 -1.46 -13.83 3.99
C PHE A 8 -1.94 -13.32 2.63
N LEU A 9 -3.07 -12.63 2.63
CA LEU A 9 -3.68 -12.16 1.40
C LEU A 9 -3.51 -10.64 1.30
N ILE A 10 -2.99 -10.21 0.16
CA ILE A 10 -2.94 -8.79 -0.18
C ILE A 10 -3.96 -8.53 -1.26
N HIS A 11 -4.91 -7.64 -0.99
CA HIS A 11 -5.87 -7.15 -1.95
C HIS A 11 -5.46 -5.75 -2.37
N LEU A 12 -5.13 -5.60 -3.64
CA LEU A 12 -4.75 -4.34 -4.25
C LEU A 12 -5.92 -3.80 -5.07
N THR A 13 -6.34 -2.57 -4.80
CA THR A 13 -7.28 -1.83 -5.65
C THR A 13 -6.72 -0.47 -6.00
N GLU A 14 -6.60 -0.20 -7.31
CA GLU A 14 -6.16 1.08 -7.85
C GLU A 14 -7.35 1.83 -8.43
N TYR A 15 -7.42 3.12 -8.15
CA TYR A 15 -8.45 4.03 -8.62
C TYR A 15 -7.82 5.17 -9.43
N LYS A 16 -8.41 5.50 -10.58
CA LYS A 16 -8.13 6.75 -11.29
C LYS A 16 -9.14 7.81 -10.88
N TYR A 17 -8.70 9.06 -10.86
CA TYR A 17 -9.61 10.19 -10.81
C TYR A 17 -10.31 10.31 -12.16
N ALA A 18 -11.59 9.93 -12.19
CA ALA A 18 -12.38 9.95 -13.41
C ALA A 18 -13.25 11.20 -13.44
N SER A 19 -13.09 12.02 -14.48
CA SER A 19 -14.07 13.05 -14.88
C SER A 19 -14.28 14.25 -13.93
N GLY A 20 -13.39 14.50 -12.96
CA GLY A 20 -13.52 15.65 -12.05
C GLY A 20 -14.45 15.42 -10.85
N PHE A 21 -14.34 16.29 -9.83
CA PHE A 21 -15.24 16.38 -8.67
C PHE A 21 -15.28 15.14 -7.75
N GLY A 22 -14.12 14.56 -7.43
CA GLY A 22 -14.01 13.53 -6.38
C GLY A 22 -14.59 12.16 -6.76
N LYS A 23 -14.84 11.91 -8.04
CA LYS A 23 -15.29 10.62 -8.55
C LYS A 23 -14.10 9.73 -8.86
N TYR A 24 -14.02 8.60 -8.17
CA TYR A 24 -12.98 7.60 -8.35
C TYR A 24 -13.55 6.41 -9.13
N GLU A 25 -12.83 5.97 -10.16
CA GLU A 25 -13.15 4.75 -10.91
C GLU A 25 -12.08 3.69 -10.64
N ILE A 26 -12.52 2.47 -10.38
CA ILE A 26 -11.62 1.32 -10.22
C ILE A 26 -10.96 1.02 -11.56
N CYS A 27 -9.65 1.04 -11.59
CA CYS A 27 -8.86 0.67 -12.77
C CYS A 27 -8.34 -0.76 -12.70
N ARG A 28 -7.95 -1.19 -11.49
CA ARG A 28 -7.31 -2.47 -11.29
C ARG A 28 -7.70 -3.05 -9.94
N LYS A 29 -7.94 -4.36 -9.93
CA LYS A 29 -8.06 -5.18 -8.74
C LYS A 29 -7.17 -6.40 -8.88
N GLN A 30 -6.35 -6.67 -7.88
CA GLN A 30 -5.50 -7.85 -7.84
C GLN A 30 -5.42 -8.41 -6.43
N GLN A 31 -5.19 -9.72 -6.35
CA GLN A 31 -5.02 -10.42 -5.10
C GLN A 31 -3.73 -11.24 -5.15
N PHE A 32 -2.95 -11.15 -4.08
CA PHE A 32 -1.68 -11.85 -3.94
C PHE A 32 -1.70 -12.70 -2.69
N ALA A 33 -1.10 -13.88 -2.79
CA ALA A 33 -0.83 -14.73 -1.66
C ALA A 33 0.65 -14.64 -1.34
N ILE A 34 0.99 -14.21 -0.13
CA ILE A 34 2.37 -14.13 0.33
C ILE A 34 2.62 -15.05 1.51
N GLY A 35 3.87 -15.50 1.63
CA GLY A 35 4.31 -16.33 2.75
C GLY A 35 4.51 -15.54 4.04
N LYS A 36 4.47 -16.24 5.17
CA LYS A 36 4.71 -15.67 6.51
C LYS A 36 5.99 -14.83 6.64
N PRO A 37 7.16 -15.20 6.06
CA PRO A 37 8.36 -14.38 6.17
C PRO A 37 8.17 -12.98 5.55
N VAL A 38 7.62 -12.94 4.33
CA VAL A 38 7.35 -11.69 3.59
C VAL A 38 6.32 -10.84 4.34
N ALA A 39 5.24 -11.46 4.82
CA ALA A 39 4.21 -10.74 5.57
C ALA A 39 4.78 -10.11 6.85
N LYS A 40 5.61 -10.87 7.59
CA LYS A 40 6.24 -10.37 8.81
C LYS A 40 7.15 -9.17 8.54
N GLU A 41 7.92 -9.21 7.46
CA GLU A 41 8.81 -8.12 7.09
C GLU A 41 8.05 -6.85 6.68
N ILE A 42 7.04 -6.99 5.81
CA ILE A 42 6.17 -5.87 5.41
C ILE A 42 5.56 -5.23 6.66
N LEU A 43 4.94 -6.03 7.54
CA LEU A 43 4.31 -5.52 8.77
C LEU A 43 5.32 -4.85 9.72
N ALA A 44 6.53 -5.38 9.84
CA ALA A 44 7.57 -4.81 10.69
C ALA A 44 8.08 -3.46 10.17
N LEU A 45 8.26 -3.32 8.85
CA LEU A 45 8.67 -2.08 8.23
C LEU A 45 7.56 -1.02 8.31
N PHE A 46 6.29 -1.41 8.05
CA PHE A 46 5.18 -0.48 8.25
C PHE A 46 5.07 0.00 9.69
N SER A 47 5.25 -0.91 10.67
CA SER A 47 5.26 -0.52 12.08
C SER A 47 6.37 0.49 12.39
N GLN A 48 7.57 0.32 11.84
CA GLN A 48 8.67 1.28 11.99
C GLN A 48 8.34 2.62 11.32
N TYR A 49 7.83 2.60 10.09
CA TYR A 49 7.45 3.81 9.35
C TYR A 49 6.41 4.62 10.14
N ILE A 50 5.34 3.98 10.62
CA ILE A 50 4.28 4.64 11.39
C ILE A 50 4.82 5.26 12.69
N ASN A 51 5.75 4.58 13.37
CA ASN A 51 6.32 5.05 14.62
C ASN A 51 7.49 6.04 14.43
N SER A 52 7.92 6.29 13.19
CA SER A 52 9.07 7.16 12.89
C SER A 52 8.78 8.65 13.06
N ASN A 53 7.49 9.04 13.23
CA ASN A 53 7.05 10.43 13.26
C ASN A 53 7.51 11.26 12.04
N GLN A 54 7.80 10.61 10.91
CA GLN A 54 8.15 11.32 9.68
C GLN A 54 7.01 12.27 9.26
N LEU A 55 7.40 13.46 8.80
CA LEU A 55 6.45 14.46 8.33
C LEU A 55 5.79 13.95 7.05
N VAL A 56 4.53 13.57 7.15
CA VAL A 56 3.72 13.19 5.99
C VAL A 56 3.49 14.43 5.14
N CYS A 57 3.96 14.42 3.90
CA CYS A 57 3.70 15.52 2.96
C CYS A 57 2.19 15.67 2.77
N TYR A 58 1.62 16.83 3.11
CA TYR A 58 0.20 17.11 2.88
C TYR A 58 0.05 17.88 1.56
N ALA A 59 -0.19 17.14 0.48
CA ALA A 59 -0.47 17.68 -0.84
C ALA A 59 -1.92 17.36 -1.22
N THR A 60 -2.68 18.38 -1.61
CA THR A 60 -4.11 18.25 -1.99
C THR A 60 -4.30 17.90 -3.47
N ASP A 61 -3.27 18.13 -4.27
CA ASP A 61 -3.12 17.86 -5.69
C ASP A 61 -2.21 16.65 -5.94
N ILE A 62 -2.07 15.76 -4.95
CA ILE A 62 -1.38 14.49 -5.15
C ILE A 62 -2.30 13.39 -4.65
N GLY A 63 -2.19 12.23 -5.31
CA GLY A 63 -2.92 11.05 -4.92
C GLY A 63 -2.69 10.63 -3.46
N SER A 64 -3.46 9.66 -2.98
CA SER A 64 -3.31 9.10 -1.63
C SER A 64 -3.30 7.58 -1.63
N TRP A 65 -2.62 6.99 -0.65
CA TRP A 65 -2.72 5.57 -0.34
C TRP A 65 -3.52 5.36 0.94
N GLU A 66 -4.23 4.24 1.00
CA GLU A 66 -4.86 3.69 2.19
C GLU A 66 -4.40 2.24 2.38
N MET A 67 -4.08 1.87 3.63
CA MET A 67 -3.78 0.52 4.03
C MET A 67 -4.71 0.07 5.16
N THR A 68 -5.36 -1.07 5.00
CA THR A 68 -6.08 -1.76 6.08
C THR A 68 -5.35 -3.04 6.41
N ILE A 69 -4.97 -3.23 7.68
CA ILE A 69 -4.40 -4.49 8.19
C ILE A 69 -5.45 -5.13 9.09
N THR A 70 -5.86 -6.34 8.78
CA THR A 70 -6.78 -7.11 9.63
C THR A 70 -6.02 -8.24 10.31
N ASP A 71 -6.08 -8.32 11.64
CA ASP A 71 -5.46 -9.42 12.37
C ASP A 71 -6.31 -10.70 12.36
N THR A 72 -5.76 -11.78 12.93
CA THR A 72 -6.43 -13.08 12.98
C THR A 72 -7.68 -13.09 13.86
N GLU A 73 -7.89 -12.06 14.69
CA GLU A 73 -9.10 -11.87 15.51
C GLU A 73 -10.15 -11.01 14.77
N GLY A 74 -9.85 -10.57 13.54
CA GLY A 74 -10.72 -9.72 12.73
C GLY A 74 -10.62 -8.23 13.05
N LYS A 75 -9.71 -7.82 13.94
CA LYS A 75 -9.52 -6.41 14.27
C LYS A 75 -8.74 -5.72 13.14
N SER A 76 -9.29 -4.60 12.66
CA SER A 76 -8.72 -3.85 11.55
C SER A 76 -8.03 -2.56 12.00
N PHE A 77 -6.86 -2.30 11.41
CA PHE A 77 -6.03 -1.12 11.61
C PHE A 77 -5.91 -0.37 10.29
N ASN A 78 -6.30 0.91 10.25
CA ASN A 78 -6.33 1.70 9.02
C ASN A 78 -5.26 2.78 9.04
N PHE A 79 -4.53 2.89 7.94
CA PHE A 79 -3.47 3.86 7.71
C PHE A 79 -3.71 4.55 6.37
N LYS A 80 -3.30 5.81 6.27
CA LYS A 80 -3.40 6.57 5.02
C LYS A 80 -2.26 7.58 4.92
N GLY A 81 -1.88 7.93 3.70
CA GLY A 81 -0.89 8.96 3.41
C GLY A 81 -1.06 9.51 2.01
N SER A 82 -0.31 10.55 1.67
CA SER A 82 -0.19 11.02 0.29
C SER A 82 0.73 10.09 -0.49
N LEU A 83 0.56 10.04 -1.82
CA LEU A 83 1.53 9.45 -2.76
C LEU A 83 2.66 10.47 -3.05
N CYS A 84 3.01 11.29 -2.06
CA CYS A 84 4.02 12.34 -2.14
C CYS A 84 4.98 12.21 -0.96
N GLY A 85 6.27 12.43 -1.24
CA GLY A 85 7.32 12.22 -0.27
C GLY A 85 7.78 10.77 -0.21
N GLU A 86 8.94 10.57 0.39
CA GLU A 86 9.54 9.26 0.55
C GLU A 86 8.82 8.47 1.65
N VAL A 87 8.39 7.25 1.32
CA VAL A 87 7.88 6.29 2.31
C VAL A 87 8.99 5.29 2.58
N THR A 88 9.92 5.69 3.45
CA THR A 88 11.17 4.99 3.71
C THR A 88 11.39 4.69 5.20
N VAL A 89 12.03 3.56 5.48
CA VAL A 89 12.57 3.21 6.81
C VAL A 89 14.07 3.03 6.68
N GLY A 90 14.83 4.01 7.16
CA GLY A 90 16.26 4.12 6.81
C GLY A 90 16.41 4.26 5.29
N ASP A 91 17.22 3.38 4.68
CA ASP A 91 17.45 3.38 3.23
C ASP A 91 16.44 2.49 2.44
N ILE A 92 15.42 1.95 3.10
CA ILE A 92 14.45 1.03 2.48
C ILE A 92 13.22 1.81 2.02
N ASP A 93 13.00 1.88 0.70
CA ASP A 93 11.73 2.32 0.10
C ASP A 93 10.68 1.20 0.19
N LEU A 94 9.63 1.43 0.98
CA LEU A 94 8.58 0.43 1.19
C LEU A 94 7.81 0.10 -0.09
N GLY A 95 7.64 1.06 -1.00
CA GLY A 95 6.93 0.82 -2.25
C GLY A 95 7.72 -0.07 -3.19
N GLN A 96 9.03 0.17 -3.32
CA GLN A 96 9.92 -0.69 -4.10
C GLN A 96 9.97 -2.10 -3.53
N LEU A 97 10.02 -2.23 -2.20
CA LEU A 97 9.99 -3.53 -1.53
C LEU A 97 8.69 -4.30 -1.81
N ILE A 98 7.53 -3.64 -1.67
CA ILE A 98 6.22 -4.26 -1.95
C ILE A 98 6.11 -4.66 -3.43
N ARG A 99 6.59 -3.82 -4.36
CA ARG A 99 6.64 -4.14 -5.80
C ARG A 99 7.44 -5.41 -6.05
N ALA A 100 8.61 -5.53 -5.43
CA ALA A 100 9.46 -6.71 -5.55
C ALA A 100 8.75 -7.96 -5.02
N TYR A 101 8.11 -7.89 -3.85
CA TYR A 101 7.42 -9.04 -3.26
C TYR A 101 6.18 -9.48 -4.01
N LEU A 102 5.44 -8.54 -4.60
CA LEU A 102 4.21 -8.85 -5.33
C LEU A 102 4.44 -9.06 -6.83
N SER A 103 5.69 -8.89 -7.29
CA SER A 103 6.05 -8.91 -8.72
C SER A 103 5.19 -7.94 -9.54
N ILE A 104 4.93 -6.75 -8.98
CA ILE A 104 4.14 -5.71 -9.64
C ILE A 104 5.09 -4.64 -10.18
N ASN A 105 5.30 -4.66 -11.50
CA ASN A 105 6.18 -3.68 -12.15
C ASN A 105 5.58 -2.27 -12.21
N GLN A 106 4.25 -2.17 -12.30
CA GLN A 106 3.52 -0.90 -12.31
C GLN A 106 2.65 -0.84 -11.06
N LEU A 107 3.23 -0.32 -9.99
CA LEU A 107 2.49 0.06 -8.79
C LEU A 107 2.63 1.57 -8.77
N PHE A 108 1.57 2.32 -9.11
CA PHE A 108 1.59 3.79 -9.10
C PHE A 108 1.62 4.36 -7.67
N VAL A 109 2.18 3.61 -6.72
CA VAL A 109 2.21 3.98 -5.31
C VAL A 109 3.07 5.21 -5.10
N PHE A 110 4.17 5.38 -5.83
CA PHE A 110 5.11 6.50 -5.63
C PHE A 110 5.74 7.02 -6.94
N ASP A 111 5.22 6.63 -8.11
CA ASP A 111 5.97 6.71 -9.38
C ASP A 111 5.79 8.03 -10.16
N GLY A 112 5.22 9.07 -9.54
CA GLY A 112 5.20 10.43 -10.07
C GLY A 112 4.73 10.58 -11.53
N CYS A 113 3.87 9.70 -12.05
CA CYS A 113 3.42 9.80 -13.44
C CYS A 113 2.63 11.10 -13.66
N VAL A 114 3.06 11.84 -14.69
CA VAL A 114 2.76 13.26 -14.94
C VAL A 114 1.59 13.48 -15.91
N GLU A 115 0.68 12.53 -16.06
CA GLU A 115 -0.63 12.89 -16.61
C GLU A 115 -1.45 13.48 -15.46
N GLU A 116 -2.25 14.53 -15.73
CA GLU A 116 -3.06 15.32 -14.79
C GLU A 116 -4.20 14.50 -14.11
N ILE A 117 -3.90 13.27 -13.70
CA ILE A 117 -4.81 12.29 -13.14
C ILE A 117 -4.31 11.99 -11.74
N PHE A 118 -5.02 12.51 -10.74
CA PHE A 118 -4.78 12.12 -9.36
C PHE A 118 -5.15 10.64 -9.19
N TYR A 119 -4.32 9.85 -8.50
CA TYR A 119 -4.61 8.43 -8.24
C TYR A 119 -4.96 8.22 -6.77
N HIS A 120 -5.87 7.31 -6.49
CA HIS A 120 -6.09 6.83 -5.13
C HIS A 120 -5.84 5.33 -5.12
N GLN A 121 -5.13 4.83 -4.12
CA GLN A 121 -4.80 3.41 -4.04
C GLN A 121 -5.17 2.86 -2.68
N LYS A 122 -5.91 1.77 -2.68
CA LYS A 122 -6.29 1.06 -1.46
C LYS A 122 -5.66 -0.33 -1.47
N THR A 123 -4.88 -0.60 -0.43
CA THR A 123 -4.27 -1.91 -0.19
C THR A 123 -4.85 -2.48 1.09
N ILE A 124 -5.31 -3.73 1.07
CA ILE A 124 -5.80 -4.43 2.25
C ILE A 124 -4.90 -5.64 2.47
N LEU A 125 -4.30 -5.74 3.65
CA LEU A 125 -3.51 -6.86 4.13
C LEU A 125 -4.36 -7.67 5.12
N LEU A 126 -4.60 -8.95 4.81
CA LEU A 126 -5.31 -9.92 5.64
C LEU A 126 -4.35 -11.01 6.12
#